data_AF-A0A937XL33-F1
#
_entry.id   AF-A0A937XL33-F1
#
_cell.length_a   1.000
_cell.length_b   1.000
_cell.length_c   1.000
_cell.angle_alpha   90.00
_cell.angle_beta   90.00
_cell.angle_gamma   90.00
#
_symmetry.space_group_name_H-M   'P 1'
#
loop_
_entity.id
_entity.type
_entity.pdbx_description
1 polymer ?
#
loop_
_entity_poly.entity_id
_entity_poly.type
_entity_poly.pdbx_seq_one_letter_code
_entity_poly.pdbx_strand_id
1 'polypeptide(L)'
;VVGSNDLQSLYVANNVCSAVEYFRKLGGNVGVAGLVINKDDGTGESQAFAQAVGIPVLAAIPADDDIRRKSANYEIIGTKHSPWGSLFAGLAQAVADAPPVRPKPLAQDQLLGLFKGQEAAGAPLQPASQEDMMGRPIVARKSLEVVYDKA
;
A
#
# COMPACT_ATOMS: atom_id res chain seq x y z
N VAL A 1 -2.58 -5.77 -14.43
CA VAL A 1 -1.66 -4.81 -13.78
C VAL A 1 -0.85 -5.52 -12.73
N VAL A 2 0.33 -5.01 -12.39
CA VAL A 2 1.14 -5.53 -11.27
C VAL A 2 1.19 -4.44 -10.21
N GLY A 3 1.00 -4.81 -8.94
CA GLY A 3 1.06 -3.91 -7.81
C GLY A 3 1.60 -4.60 -6.57
N SER A 4 1.87 -3.83 -5.53
CA SER A 4 2.33 -4.26 -4.20
C SER A 4 1.51 -3.51 -3.16
N ASN A 5 1.58 -3.92 -1.89
CA ASN A 5 0.82 -3.31 -0.80
C ASN A 5 1.32 -1.90 -0.40
N ASP A 6 2.05 -1.19 -1.26
CA ASP A 6 2.46 0.19 -1.03
C ASP A 6 1.62 1.19 -1.85
N LEU A 7 1.43 2.38 -1.28
CA LEU A 7 0.57 3.43 -1.85
C LEU A 7 1.01 3.85 -3.25
N GLN A 8 2.31 3.93 -3.51
CA GLN A 8 2.81 4.39 -4.81
C GLN A 8 2.52 3.36 -5.91
N SER A 9 2.70 2.08 -5.60
CA SER A 9 2.38 0.98 -6.48
C SER A 9 0.89 0.91 -6.81
N LEU A 10 0.01 1.04 -5.81
CA LEU A 10 -1.44 1.07 -6.05
C LEU A 10 -1.91 2.34 -6.74
N TYR A 11 -1.25 3.48 -6.53
CA TYR A 11 -1.51 4.70 -7.28
C TYR A 11 -1.23 4.51 -8.78
N VAL A 12 -0.09 3.91 -9.12
CA VAL A 12 0.24 3.59 -10.51
C VAL A 12 -0.75 2.58 -11.10
N ALA A 13 -1.11 1.54 -10.35
CA ALA A 13 -2.11 0.56 -10.77
C ALA A 13 -3.48 1.21 -11.04
N ASN A 14 -3.89 2.17 -10.19
CA ASN A 14 -5.13 2.93 -10.36
C ASN A 14 -5.11 3.81 -11.61
N ASN A 15 -3.97 4.42 -11.94
CA ASN A 15 -3.81 5.19 -13.18
C ASN A 15 -3.90 4.31 -14.44
N VAL A 16 -3.42 3.07 -14.38
CA VAL A 16 -3.64 2.12 -15.48
C VAL A 16 -5.13 1.75 -15.60
N CYS A 17 -5.83 1.61 -14.48
CA CYS A 17 -7.27 1.37 -14.49
C CYS A 17 -8.03 2.54 -15.13
N SER A 18 -7.62 3.79 -14.87
CA SER A 18 -8.28 4.97 -15.45
C SER A 18 -8.04 5.12 -16.96
N ALA A 19 -6.90 4.64 -17.46
CA ALA A 19 -6.61 4.62 -18.89
C ALA A 19 -7.57 3.73 -19.71
N VAL A 20 -8.19 2.70 -19.09
CA VAL A 20 -9.15 1.83 -19.79
C VAL A 20 -10.35 2.61 -20.32
N GLU A 21 -10.90 3.53 -19.52
CA GLU A 21 -12.02 4.39 -19.95
C GLU A 21 -11.62 5.26 -21.14
N TYR A 22 -10.40 5.78 -21.14
CA TYR A 22 -9.87 6.60 -22.22
C TYR A 22 -9.84 5.82 -23.55
N PHE A 23 -9.21 4.63 -23.58
CA PHE A 23 -9.11 3.84 -24.81
C PHE A 23 -10.46 3.31 -25.32
N ARG A 24 -11.41 3.05 -24.42
CA ARG A 24 -12.77 2.64 -24.82
C ARG A 24 -13.54 3.77 -25.48
N LYS A 25 -13.43 5.01 -25.00
CA LYS A 25 -14.06 6.17 -25.65
C LYS A 25 -13.53 6.41 -27.07
N LEU A 26 -12.30 5.97 -27.35
CA LEU A 26 -11.70 6.00 -28.69
C LEU A 26 -12.12 4.79 -29.57
N GLY A 27 -13.05 3.94 -29.12
CA GLY A 27 -13.52 2.77 -29.86
C GLY A 27 -12.71 1.49 -29.66
N GLY A 28 -11.75 1.48 -28.72
CA GLY A 28 -10.95 0.30 -28.40
C GLY A 28 -11.69 -0.71 -27.52
N ASN A 29 -11.39 -2.00 -27.71
CA ASN A 29 -11.83 -3.08 -26.82
C ASN A 29 -10.74 -3.39 -25.78
N VAL A 30 -10.58 -2.51 -24.79
CA VAL A 30 -9.56 -2.60 -23.75
C VAL A 30 -10.20 -2.86 -22.39
N GLY A 31 -9.54 -3.67 -21.56
CA GLY A 31 -9.90 -3.94 -20.18
C GLY A 31 -8.68 -4.37 -19.36
N VAL A 32 -8.84 -4.45 -18.05
CA VAL A 32 -7.84 -5.01 -17.13
C VAL A 32 -8.20 -6.47 -16.84
N ALA A 33 -7.30 -7.40 -17.14
CA ALA A 33 -7.52 -8.82 -16.86
C ALA A 33 -7.55 -9.13 -15.34
N GLY A 34 -6.73 -8.42 -14.57
CA GLY A 34 -6.65 -8.56 -13.12
C GLY A 34 -5.40 -7.91 -12.53
N LEU A 35 -5.20 -8.10 -11.23
CA LEU A 35 -4.04 -7.66 -10.46
C LEU A 35 -3.13 -8.85 -10.14
N VAL A 36 -1.83 -8.72 -10.43
CA VAL A 36 -0.80 -9.57 -9.84
C VAL A 36 -0.21 -8.80 -8.67
N ILE A 37 -0.33 -9.35 -7.47
CA ILE A 37 0.27 -8.77 -6.27
C ILE A 37 1.71 -9.31 -6.22
N ASN A 38 2.68 -8.42 -6.32
CA ASN A 38 4.10 -8.77 -6.30
C ASN A 38 4.71 -8.25 -5.01
N LYS A 39 5.60 -9.03 -4.40
CA LYS A 39 6.16 -8.73 -3.07
C LYS A 39 5.04 -8.55 -2.04
N ASP A 40 4.09 -9.49 -2.03
CA ASP A 40 3.01 -9.53 -1.05
C ASP A 40 3.61 -9.80 0.35
N ASP A 41 3.50 -8.81 1.23
CA ASP A 41 3.89 -8.87 2.63
C ASP A 41 2.70 -9.20 3.56
N GLY A 42 1.52 -9.43 2.99
CA GLY A 42 0.33 -9.91 3.70
C GLY A 42 -0.49 -8.83 4.40
N THR A 43 -0.20 -7.55 4.18
CA THR A 43 -0.95 -6.44 4.81
C THR A 43 -2.34 -6.21 4.20
N GLY A 44 -2.57 -6.63 2.95
CA GLY A 44 -3.92 -6.80 2.38
C GLY A 44 -4.44 -5.64 1.51
N GLU A 45 -3.69 -4.55 1.37
CA GLU A 45 -4.11 -3.34 0.65
C GLU A 45 -4.32 -3.61 -0.84
N SER A 46 -3.49 -4.46 -1.46
CA SER A 46 -3.63 -4.82 -2.87
C SER A 46 -4.90 -5.64 -3.14
N GLN A 47 -5.27 -6.53 -2.22
CA GLN A 47 -6.51 -7.30 -2.28
C GLN A 47 -7.72 -6.37 -2.12
N ALA A 48 -7.66 -5.45 -1.16
CA ALA A 48 -8.68 -4.41 -0.96
C ALA A 48 -8.83 -3.51 -2.20
N PHE A 49 -7.71 -3.13 -2.82
CA PHE A 49 -7.70 -2.37 -4.06
C PHE A 49 -8.36 -3.13 -5.21
N ALA A 50 -7.97 -4.39 -5.43
CA ALA A 50 -8.53 -5.23 -6.50
C ALA A 50 -10.06 -5.36 -6.35
N GLN A 51 -10.54 -5.57 -5.12
CA GLN A 51 -11.95 -5.61 -4.81
C GLN A 51 -12.64 -4.26 -5.09
N ALA A 52 -12.04 -3.16 -4.65
CA ALA A 52 -12.61 -1.82 -4.77
C ALA A 52 -12.73 -1.36 -6.24
N VAL A 53 -11.71 -1.65 -7.07
CA VAL A 53 -11.75 -1.35 -8.51
C VAL A 53 -12.47 -2.40 -9.33
N GLY A 54 -12.85 -3.54 -8.74
CA GLY A 54 -13.62 -4.59 -9.39
C GLY A 54 -12.84 -5.42 -10.41
N ILE A 55 -11.58 -5.77 -10.10
CA ILE A 55 -10.76 -6.69 -10.91
C ILE A 55 -10.33 -7.90 -10.08
N PRO A 56 -10.15 -9.09 -10.69
CA PRO A 56 -9.69 -10.26 -9.95
C PRO A 56 -8.20 -10.15 -9.57
N VAL A 57 -7.82 -10.78 -8.47
CA VAL A 57 -6.40 -11.06 -8.16
C VAL A 57 -6.02 -12.34 -8.91
N LEU A 58 -5.01 -12.26 -9.78
CA LEU A 58 -4.54 -13.38 -10.61
C LEU A 58 -3.49 -14.23 -9.89
N ALA A 59 -2.65 -13.60 -9.07
CA ALA A 59 -1.71 -14.26 -8.19
C ALA A 59 -1.23 -13.29 -7.11
N ALA A 60 -0.81 -13.85 -5.97
CA ALA A 60 -0.05 -13.16 -4.94
C ALA A 60 1.33 -13.82 -4.82
N ILE A 61 2.36 -13.09 -5.25
CA ILE A 61 3.76 -13.51 -5.21
C ILE A 61 4.36 -12.97 -3.92
N PRO A 62 4.84 -13.84 -3.00
CA PRO A 62 5.24 -13.41 -1.67
C PRO A 62 6.50 -12.54 -1.69
N ALA A 63 6.66 -11.73 -0.64
CA ALA A 63 7.91 -11.07 -0.31
C ALA A 63 8.96 -12.10 0.17
N ASP A 64 9.58 -12.80 -0.78
CA ASP A 64 10.51 -13.91 -0.51
C ASP A 64 11.96 -13.62 -0.97
N ASP A 65 12.92 -14.08 -0.18
CA ASP A 65 14.36 -13.89 -0.39
C ASP A 65 14.90 -14.67 -1.60
N ASP A 66 14.42 -15.89 -1.85
CA ASP A 66 14.81 -16.71 -3.00
C ASP A 66 14.32 -16.07 -4.30
N ILE A 67 13.05 -15.65 -4.33
CA ILE A 67 12.46 -14.90 -5.46
C ILE A 67 13.28 -13.64 -5.75
N ARG A 68 13.58 -12.85 -4.71
CA ARG A 68 14.37 -11.61 -4.86
C ARG A 68 15.75 -11.88 -5.43
N ARG A 69 16.49 -12.86 -4.90
CA ARG A 69 17.85 -13.19 -5.35
C ARG A 69 17.85 -13.68 -6.79
N LYS A 70 16.95 -14.59 -7.14
CA LYS A 70 16.79 -15.09 -8.52
C LYS A 70 16.45 -13.98 -9.50
N SER A 71 15.53 -13.08 -9.13
CA SER A 71 15.19 -11.92 -9.96
C SER A 71 16.38 -10.97 -10.15
N ALA A 72 17.18 -10.73 -9.11
CA ALA A 72 18.38 -9.90 -9.19
C ALA A 72 19.48 -10.53 -10.07
N ASN A 73 19.54 -11.85 -10.12
CA ASN A 73 20.48 -12.62 -10.94
C ASN A 73 19.96 -12.92 -12.36
N TYR A 74 18.78 -12.42 -12.75
CA TYR A 74 18.13 -12.73 -14.03
C TYR A 74 17.85 -14.23 -14.25
N GLU A 75 17.62 -14.98 -13.16
CA GLU A 75 17.24 -16.39 -13.22
C GLU A 75 15.72 -16.56 -13.43
N ILE A 76 15.33 -17.62 -14.15
CA ILE A 76 13.93 -17.99 -14.29
C ILE A 76 13.43 -18.61 -12.98
N ILE A 77 12.49 -17.93 -12.33
CA ILE A 77 11.90 -18.37 -11.05
C ILE A 77 10.86 -19.47 -11.25
N GLY A 78 10.01 -19.37 -12.27
CA GLY A 78 8.83 -20.25 -12.46
C GLY A 78 9.09 -21.60 -13.14
N THR A 79 10.30 -22.17 -13.03
CA THR A 79 10.59 -23.48 -13.67
C THR A 79 9.90 -24.64 -12.93
N LYS A 80 9.72 -25.78 -13.60
CA LYS A 80 9.11 -26.99 -13.00
C LYS A 80 9.90 -27.55 -11.79
N HIS A 81 11.20 -27.26 -11.71
CA HIS A 81 12.08 -27.69 -10.62
C HIS A 81 12.16 -26.67 -9.47
N SER A 82 11.62 -25.47 -9.68
CA SER A 82 11.60 -24.41 -8.68
C SER A 82 10.46 -24.65 -7.67
N PRO A 83 10.66 -24.33 -6.38
CA PRO A 83 9.57 -24.34 -5.40
C PRO A 83 8.42 -23.40 -5.79
N TRP A 84 8.69 -22.39 -6.62
CA TRP A 84 7.70 -21.42 -7.12
C TRP A 84 7.01 -21.87 -8.42
N GLY A 85 7.37 -23.03 -8.96
CA GLY A 85 6.86 -23.48 -10.27
C GLY A 85 5.33 -23.58 -10.32
N SER A 86 4.71 -24.09 -9.25
CA SER A 86 3.25 -24.20 -9.15
C SER A 86 2.56 -22.83 -9.09
N LEU A 87 3.14 -21.87 -8.36
CA LEU A 87 2.63 -20.49 -8.27
C LEU A 87 2.59 -19.83 -9.65
N PHE A 88 3.69 -19.88 -10.40
CA PHE A 88 3.77 -19.25 -11.72
C PHE A 88 2.98 -20.03 -12.79
N ALA A 89 2.85 -21.36 -12.66
CA ALA A 89 1.93 -22.13 -13.50
C ALA A 89 0.46 -21.75 -13.28
N GLY A 90 0.06 -21.55 -12.01
CA GLY A 90 -1.26 -21.04 -11.65
C GLY A 90 -1.51 -19.64 -12.20
N LEU A 91 -0.53 -18.74 -12.08
CA LEU A 91 -0.61 -17.40 -12.69
C LEU A 91 -0.76 -17.48 -14.21
N ALA A 92 0.00 -18.34 -14.89
CA ALA A 92 -0.10 -18.50 -16.34
C ALA A 92 -1.51 -18.94 -16.77
N GLN A 93 -2.11 -19.89 -16.06
CA GLN A 93 -3.48 -20.32 -16.31
C GLN A 93 -4.49 -19.19 -16.03
N ALA A 94 -4.37 -18.49 -14.90
CA ALA A 94 -5.24 -17.37 -14.55
C ALA A 94 -5.18 -16.25 -15.60
N VAL A 95 -4.00 -15.95 -16.15
CA VAL A 95 -3.84 -14.96 -17.23
C VAL A 95 -4.49 -15.45 -18.54
N ALA A 96 -4.38 -16.73 -18.86
CA ALA A 96 -4.99 -17.29 -20.06
C ALA A 96 -6.53 -17.25 -20.03
N ASP A 97 -7.11 -17.44 -18.85
CA ASP A 97 -8.56 -17.52 -18.66
C ASP A 97 -9.22 -16.15 -18.39
N ALA A 98 -8.44 -15.14 -17.96
CA ALA A 98 -8.98 -13.87 -17.50
C ALA A 98 -9.55 -13.02 -18.66
N PRO A 99 -10.86 -12.65 -18.62
CA PRO A 99 -11.43 -11.75 -19.60
C PRO A 99 -11.00 -10.30 -19.35
N PRO A 100 -11.09 -9.40 -20.36
CA PRO A 100 -10.90 -7.98 -20.14
C PRO A 100 -12.04 -7.42 -19.26
N VAL A 101 -11.72 -6.97 -18.05
CA VAL A 101 -12.69 -6.35 -17.13
C VAL A 101 -12.65 -4.84 -17.26
N ARG A 102 -13.81 -4.19 -17.06
CA ARG A 102 -13.91 -2.74 -16.94
C ARG A 102 -13.71 -2.34 -15.47
N PRO A 103 -12.54 -1.84 -15.06
CA PRO A 103 -12.31 -1.44 -13.68
C PRO A 103 -13.09 -0.16 -13.36
N LYS A 104 -13.28 0.10 -12.07
CA LYS A 104 -13.77 1.37 -11.50
C LYS A 104 -12.63 2.05 -10.75
N PRO A 105 -11.86 2.94 -11.39
CA PRO A 105 -10.74 3.61 -10.74
C PRO A 105 -11.20 4.39 -9.51
N LEU A 106 -10.37 4.40 -8.48
CA LEU A 106 -10.62 5.11 -7.24
C LEU A 106 -10.23 6.58 -7.35
N ALA A 107 -10.98 7.46 -6.67
CA ALA A 107 -10.52 8.81 -6.37
C ALA A 107 -9.36 8.77 -5.37
N GLN A 108 -8.58 9.85 -5.29
CA GLN A 108 -7.40 9.93 -4.41
C GLN A 108 -7.73 9.59 -2.94
N ASP A 109 -8.80 10.16 -2.39
CA ASP A 109 -9.20 9.91 -1.01
C ASP A 109 -9.67 8.47 -0.77
N GLN A 110 -10.28 7.84 -1.77
CA GLN A 110 -10.70 6.44 -1.70
C GLN A 110 -9.48 5.51 -1.72
N LEU A 111 -8.48 5.82 -2.55
CA LEU A 111 -7.23 5.08 -2.60
C LEU A 111 -6.46 5.20 -1.27
N LEU A 112 -6.31 6.43 -0.75
CA LEU A 112 -5.72 6.67 0.57
C LEU A 112 -6.48 5.95 1.69
N GLY A 113 -7.80 5.83 1.55
CA GLY A 113 -8.67 5.10 2.46
C GLY A 113 -8.33 3.62 2.61
N LEU A 114 -7.65 3.00 1.64
CA LEU A 114 -7.22 1.60 1.71
C LEU A 114 -6.04 1.38 2.67
N PHE A 115 -5.26 2.43 2.94
CA PHE A 115 -4.05 2.39 3.77
C PHE A 115 -4.28 2.86 5.20
N LYS A 116 -5.54 2.99 5.60
CA LYS A 116 -5.86 3.30 6.99
C LYS A 116 -5.45 2.10 7.82
N GLY A 117 -4.27 2.19 8.42
CA GLY A 117 -3.89 1.32 9.53
C GLY A 117 -5.00 1.34 10.56
N GLN A 118 -5.02 0.34 11.45
CA GLN A 118 -5.63 0.57 12.76
C GLN A 118 -5.13 1.95 13.19
N GLU A 119 -6.02 2.93 13.35
CA GLU A 119 -5.71 4.02 14.24
C GLU A 119 -5.15 3.29 15.45
N ALA A 120 -3.85 3.40 15.69
CA ALA A 120 -3.35 3.13 17.02
C ALA A 120 -4.25 4.07 17.82
N ALA A 121 -5.30 3.52 18.43
CA ALA A 121 -6.23 4.26 19.25
C ALA A 121 -5.31 4.82 20.30
N GLY A 122 -4.88 6.05 20.04
CA GLY A 122 -3.58 6.50 20.50
C GLY A 122 -3.63 6.33 22.00
N ALA A 123 -2.61 5.68 22.58
CA ALA A 123 -2.38 5.86 23.99
C ALA A 123 -2.58 7.37 24.25
N PRO A 124 -3.48 7.76 25.16
CA PRO A 124 -4.02 9.12 25.22
C PRO A 124 -2.85 10.09 25.11
N LEU A 125 -2.86 10.90 24.04
CA LEU A 125 -1.75 11.78 23.72
C LEU A 125 -1.56 12.75 24.90
N GLN A 126 -0.50 12.52 25.69
CA GLN A 126 -0.16 13.41 26.79
C GLN A 126 0.69 14.56 26.23
N PRO A 127 0.32 15.82 26.50
CA PRO A 127 1.18 16.94 26.18
C PRO A 127 2.56 16.75 26.82
N ALA A 128 3.62 17.06 26.08
CA ALA A 128 4.97 17.08 26.65
C ALA A 128 5.04 18.08 27.82
N SER A 129 5.64 17.66 28.93
CA SER A 129 5.93 18.56 30.04
C SER A 129 7.06 19.54 29.67
N GLN A 130 7.24 20.61 30.46
CA GLN A 130 8.38 21.50 30.25
C GLN A 130 9.72 20.79 30.48
N GLU A 131 9.76 19.74 31.32
CA GLU A 131 10.97 18.95 31.54
C GLU A 131 11.31 18.11 30.31
N ASP A 132 10.30 17.51 29.67
CA ASP A 132 10.46 16.78 28.41
C ASP A 132 11.00 17.68 27.30
N MET A 133 10.50 18.91 27.20
CA MET A 133 10.95 19.88 26.19
C MET A 133 12.37 20.43 26.46
N MET A 134 12.76 20.54 27.73
CA MET A 134 14.00 21.22 28.13
C MET A 134 15.14 20.24 28.46
N GLY A 135 14.87 18.93 28.51
CA GLY A 135 15.85 17.88 28.78
C GLY A 135 16.47 17.96 30.19
N ARG A 136 15.82 18.68 31.11
CA ARG A 136 16.29 18.88 32.48
C ARG A 136 15.14 19.19 33.44
N PRO A 137 15.27 18.85 34.73
CA PRO A 137 14.27 19.21 35.73
C PRO A 137 14.04 20.72 35.79
N ILE A 138 12.77 21.15 35.83
CA ILE A 138 12.44 22.56 36.01
C ILE A 138 12.27 22.86 37.49
N VAL A 139 13.22 23.60 38.03
CA VAL A 139 13.14 24.12 39.40
C VAL A 139 12.26 25.38 39.38
N ALA A 140 11.03 25.27 39.88
CA ALA A 140 10.16 26.43 40.09
C ALA A 140 10.79 27.38 41.12
N ARG A 141 11.34 28.50 40.65
CA ARG A 141 11.89 29.54 41.51
C ARG A 141 10.75 30.46 41.95
N LYS A 142 10.63 30.72 43.25
CA LYS A 142 9.71 31.73 43.78
C LYS A 142 10.06 33.08 43.15
N SER A 143 9.07 33.76 42.57
CA SER A 143 9.22 35.14 42.15
C SER A 143 9.54 36.00 43.38
N LEU A 144 10.50 36.90 43.23
CA LEU A 144 10.69 38.00 44.16
C LEU A 144 9.76 39.12 43.69
N GLU A 145 8.49 39.04 44.06
CA GLU A 145 7.55 40.13 43.79
C GLU A 145 7.90 41.32 44.68
N VAL A 146 8.02 42.49 44.04
CA VAL A 146 8.24 43.75 44.74
C VAL A 146 6.89 44.19 45.31
N VAL A 147 6.73 44.09 46.63
CA VAL A 147 5.58 44.64 47.35
C VAL A 147 5.89 46.11 47.65
N TYR A 148 5.12 47.01 47.05
CA TYR A 148 5.18 48.43 47.39
C TYR A 148 4.35 48.70 48.65
N ASP A 149 4.94 49.38 49.63
CA ASP A 149 4.21 49.85 50.80
C ASP A 149 3.18 50.92 50.40
N LYS A 150 1.95 50.79 50.88
CA LYS A 150 0.89 51.79 50.62
C LYS A 150 1.17 53.02 51.49
N ALA A 151 1.49 54.14 50.84
CA ALA A 151 1.62 55.46 51.46
C ALA A 151 0.28 56.03 51.93
#